data_AF-A0A560WBT3-F1
#
_entry.id   AF-A0A560WBT3-F1
#
_cell.length_a   1.000
_cell.length_b   1.000
_cell.length_c   1.000
_cell.angle_alpha   90.00
_cell.angle_beta   90.00
_cell.angle_gamma   90.00
#
_symmetry.space_group_name_H-M   'P 1'
#
loop_
_entity.id
_entity.type
_entity.pdbx_description
1 polymer ?
#
loop_
_entity_poly.entity_id
_entity_poly.type
_entity_poly.pdbx_seq_one_letter_code
_entity_poly.pdbx_strand_id
1 'polypeptide(L)'
;MRKSRFTEAQIIGMIKEQEAGLPTVEICRKHGLSTATFYKLKGKYGGMEVSDARRLRQLEDENGKLKRLLADSMLDNVILKELLGKA
;
A
#
# COMPACT_ATOMS: atom_id res chain seq x y z
N MET A 1 4.46 -4.68 6.75
CA MET A 1 4.33 -3.46 7.58
C MET A 1 3.05 -3.55 8.38
N ARG A 2 3.04 -3.14 9.65
CA ARG A 2 1.80 -3.05 10.43
C ARG A 2 0.83 -2.10 9.73
N LYS A 3 -0.45 -2.45 9.67
CA LYS A 3 -1.49 -1.63 9.06
C LYS A 3 -1.49 -0.25 9.73
N SER A 4 -1.44 0.81 8.94
CA SER A 4 -1.54 2.18 9.46
C SER A 4 -2.88 2.35 10.19
N ARG A 5 -2.89 3.12 11.27
CA ARG A 5 -4.13 3.53 11.95
C ARG A 5 -4.93 4.56 11.13
N PHE A 6 -4.26 5.22 10.17
CA PHE A 6 -4.85 6.20 9.28
C PHE A 6 -5.13 5.56 7.92
N THR A 7 -6.28 5.90 7.34
CA THR A 7 -6.60 5.61 5.94
C THR A 7 -5.71 6.41 5.00
N GLU A 8 -5.55 5.94 3.77
CA GLU A 8 -4.77 6.64 2.74
C GLU A 8 -5.31 8.06 2.48
N ALA A 9 -6.64 8.22 2.49
CA ALA A 9 -7.28 9.53 2.34
C ALA A 9 -6.97 10.48 3.51
N GLN A 10 -6.96 9.98 4.75
CA GLN A 10 -6.55 10.78 5.92
C GLN A 10 -5.08 11.18 5.84
N ILE A 11 -4.22 10.28 5.38
CA ILE A 11 -2.79 10.55 5.22
C ILE A 11 -2.57 11.66 4.18
N ILE A 12 -3.19 11.53 3.01
CA ILE A 12 -3.12 12.53 1.94
C ILE A 12 -3.68 13.87 2.41
N GLY A 13 -4.80 13.85 3.14
CA GLY A 13 -5.38 15.06 3.75
C GLY A 13 -4.39 15.78 4.67
N MET A 14 -3.73 15.07 5.59
CA MET A 14 -2.71 15.65 6.46
C MET A 14 -1.53 16.25 5.68
N ILE A 15 -1.11 15.60 4.59
CA ILE A 15 -0.03 16.10 3.73
C ILE A 15 -0.47 17.39 3.03
N LYS A 16 -1.70 17.43 2.50
CA LYS A 16 -2.26 18.63 1.86
C LYS A 16 -2.44 19.80 2.83
N GLU A 17 -2.83 19.55 4.09
CA GLU A 17 -2.85 20.58 5.14
C GLU A 17 -1.45 21.20 5.33
N GLN A 18 -0.40 20.38 5.30
CA GLN A 18 0.98 20.86 5.40
C GLN A 18 1.41 21.65 4.18
N GLU A 19 1.07 21.17 2.97
CA GLU A 19 1.37 21.84 1.70
C GLU A 19 0.62 23.17 1.57
N ALA A 20 -0.56 23.30 2.19
CA ALA A 20 -1.32 24.55 2.31
C ALA A 20 -0.73 25.53 3.35
N GLY A 21 0.38 25.18 4.01
CA GLY A 21 1.13 26.07 4.89
C GLY A 21 0.97 25.78 6.39
N LEU A 22 0.20 24.75 6.79
CA LEU A 22 0.04 24.44 8.20
C LEU A 22 1.33 23.81 8.77
N PRO A 23 1.87 24.27 9.92
CA PRO A 23 3.09 23.71 10.48
C PRO A 23 2.96 22.22 10.81
N THR A 24 3.97 21.43 10.46
CA THR A 24 3.99 19.97 10.72
C THR A 24 3.73 19.63 12.19
N VAL A 25 4.20 20.47 13.13
CA VAL A 25 4.00 20.28 14.57
C VAL A 25 2.52 20.36 14.95
N GLU A 26 1.76 21.26 14.34
CA GLU A 26 0.32 21.41 14.59
C GLU A 26 -0.46 20.24 14.03
N ILE A 27 -0.12 19.79 12.82
CA ILE A 27 -0.71 18.58 12.21
C ILE A 27 -0.46 17.36 13.08
N CYS A 28 0.79 17.19 13.54
CA CYS A 28 1.18 16.11 14.43
C CYS A 28 0.38 16.11 15.74
N ARG A 29 0.19 17.30 16.34
CA ARG A 29 -0.61 17.47 17.56
C ARG A 29 -2.09 17.20 17.32
N LYS A 30 -2.67 17.76 16.25
CA LYS A 30 -4.10 17.62 15.87
C LYS A 30 -4.47 16.16 15.61
N HIS A 31 -3.63 15.44 14.88
CA HIS A 31 -3.91 14.07 14.47
C HIS A 31 -3.25 13.01 15.37
N GLY A 32 -2.52 13.42 16.41
CA GLY A 32 -1.88 12.53 17.38
C GLY A 32 -0.86 11.57 16.76
N LEU A 33 0.02 12.08 15.90
CA LEU A 33 1.14 11.34 15.31
C LEU A 33 2.47 12.03 15.60
N SER A 34 3.57 11.27 15.58
CA SER A 34 4.90 11.87 15.67
C SER A 34 5.32 12.49 14.34
N THR A 35 6.19 13.50 14.40
CA THR A 35 6.80 14.14 13.22
C THR A 35 7.53 13.13 12.33
N ALA A 36 8.25 12.18 12.93
CA ALA A 36 8.90 11.10 12.21
C ALA A 36 7.88 10.23 11.43
N THR A 37 6.73 9.93 12.02
CA THR A 37 5.65 9.20 11.34
C THR A 37 5.08 10.02 10.19
N PHE A 38 4.87 11.33 10.39
CA PHE A 38 4.39 12.22 9.34
C PHE A 38 5.30 12.21 8.12
N TYR A 39 6.62 12.38 8.30
CA TYR A 39 7.55 12.38 7.17
C TYR A 39 7.67 11.02 6.47
N LYS A 40 7.56 9.91 7.22
CA LYS A 40 7.48 8.57 6.62
C LYS A 40 6.24 8.42 5.73
N LEU A 41 5.10 8.95 6.18
CA LEU A 41 3.86 8.95 5.40
C LEU A 41 3.97 9.90 4.20
N LYS A 42 4.55 11.09 4.37
CA LYS A 42 4.81 12.04 3.28
C LYS A 42 5.74 11.45 2.21
N GLY A 43 6.78 10.70 2.59
CA GLY A 43 7.64 10.02 1.62
C GLY A 43 6.91 8.94 0.80
N LYS A 44 5.86 8.33 1.36
CA LYS A 44 5.08 7.29 0.67
C LYS A 44 3.90 7.83 -0.14
N TYR A 45 3.22 8.86 0.36
CA TYR A 45 1.95 9.34 -0.18
C TYR A 45 1.99 10.81 -0.65
N GLY A 46 3.12 11.50 -0.49
CA GLY A 46 3.28 12.88 -0.94
C GLY A 46 3.16 12.99 -2.45
N GLY A 47 2.47 14.03 -2.92
CA GLY A 47 2.16 14.22 -4.33
C GLY A 47 1.13 13.25 -4.93
N MET A 48 0.55 12.35 -4.13
CA MET A 48 -0.53 11.45 -4.58
C MET A 48 -1.90 12.08 -4.32
N GLU A 49 -2.82 11.93 -5.29
CA GLU A 49 -4.23 12.14 -5.05
C GLU A 49 -4.87 10.92 -4.38
N VAL A 50 -6.03 11.12 -3.74
CA VAL A 50 -6.78 10.02 -3.10
C VAL A 50 -7.17 8.94 -4.13
N SER A 51 -7.45 9.36 -5.36
CA SER A 51 -7.69 8.47 -6.50
C SER A 51 -6.47 7.59 -6.82
N ASP A 52 -5.27 8.16 -6.74
CA ASP A 52 -4.02 7.44 -7.03
C ASP A 52 -3.75 6.38 -5.97
N ALA A 53 -3.92 6.74 -4.69
CA ALA A 53 -3.78 5.80 -3.60
C ALA A 53 -4.81 4.66 -3.65
N ARG A 54 -6.07 4.96 -4.04
CA ARG A 54 -7.09 3.93 -4.26
C ARG A 54 -6.71 3.00 -5.41
N ARG A 55 -6.27 3.55 -6.54
CA ARG A 55 -5.86 2.75 -7.71
C ARG A 55 -4.65 1.88 -7.40
N LEU A 56 -3.65 2.43 -6.70
CA LEU A 56 -2.47 1.68 -6.28
C LEU A 56 -2.85 0.47 -5.44
N ARG A 57 -3.74 0.64 -4.45
CA ARG A 57 -4.20 -0.46 -3.60
C ARG A 57 -4.94 -1.55 -4.39
N GLN A 58 -5.79 -1.17 -5.33
CA GLN A 58 -6.47 -2.13 -6.21
C GLN A 58 -5.47 -2.96 -7.03
N LEU A 59 -4.45 -2.30 -7.59
CA LEU A 59 -3.38 -2.96 -8.34
C LEU A 59 -2.53 -3.88 -7.44
N GLU A 60 -2.24 -3.48 -6.21
CA GLU A 60 -1.53 -4.32 -5.23
C GLU A 60 -2.34 -5.58 -4.88
N ASP A 61 -3.65 -5.43 -4.63
CA ASP A 61 -4.56 -6.54 -4.32
C ASP A 61 -4.69 -7.51 -5.50
N GLU A 62 -4.84 -6.99 -6.72
CA GLU A 62 -4.93 -7.79 -7.94
C GLU A 62 -3.62 -8.53 -8.23
N ASN A 63 -2.48 -7.85 -8.13
CA ASN A 63 -1.16 -8.46 -8.31
C ASN A 63 -0.93 -9.59 -7.29
N GLY A 64 -1.36 -9.39 -6.03
CA GLY A 64 -1.31 -10.43 -5.01
C GLY A 64 -2.13 -11.67 -5.37
N LYS A 65 -3.35 -11.48 -5.92
CA LYS A 65 -4.19 -12.58 -6.41
C LYS A 65 -3.56 -13.29 -7.60
N LEU A 66 -3.07 -12.54 -8.59
CA LEU A 66 -2.43 -13.09 -9.79
C LEU A 66 -1.19 -13.92 -9.45
N LYS A 67 -0.35 -13.44 -8.54
CA LYS A 67 0.83 -14.20 -8.07
C LYS A 67 0.46 -15.52 -7.41
N ARG A 68 -0.64 -15.56 -6.64
CA ARG A 68 -1.12 -16.80 -6.02
C ARG A 68 -1.63 -17.79 -7.06
N LEU A 69 -2.50 -17.34 -7.96
CA LEU A 69 -3.02 -18.18 -9.05
C LEU A 69 -1.90 -18.73 -9.93
N LEU A 70 -0.89 -17.92 -10.23
CA LEU A 70 0.28 -18.35 -10.98
C LEU A 70 1.07 -19.42 -10.23
N ALA A 71 1.33 -19.23 -8.92
CA ALA A 71 2.03 -20.21 -8.11
C ALA A 71 1.28 -21.55 -8.04
N ASP A 72 -0.04 -21.51 -7.84
CA ASP A 72 -0.90 -22.70 -7.80
C ASP A 72 -0.86 -23.42 -9.17
N SER A 73 -1.00 -22.68 -10.27
CA SER A 73 -0.95 -23.23 -11.63
C SER A 73 0.42 -23.84 -11.97
N MET A 74 1.51 -23.22 -11.50
CA MET A 74 2.87 -23.75 -11.69
C MET A 74 3.06 -25.05 -10.91
N LEU A 75 2.54 -25.13 -9.68
CA LEU A 75 2.59 -26.34 -8.87
C LEU A 75 1.83 -27.49 -9.53
N ASP A 76 0.61 -27.23 -9.99
CA ASP A 76 -0.20 -28.21 -10.72
C ASP A 76 0.53 -28.70 -11.98
N ASN A 77 1.19 -27.79 -12.72
CA ASN A 77 1.96 -28.15 -13.91
C ASN A 77 3.13 -29.10 -13.59
N VAL A 78 3.83 -28.86 -12.47
CA VAL A 78 4.91 -29.73 -12.01
C VAL A 78 4.38 -31.13 -11.68
N ILE A 79 3.28 -31.21 -10.93
CA ILE A 79 2.64 -32.48 -10.55
C ILE A 79 2.21 -33.26 -11.79
N LEU A 80 1.54 -32.61 -12.75
CA LEU A 80 1.11 -33.25 -13.98
C LEU A 80 2.28 -33.79 -14.81
N LYS A 81 3.37 -33.04 -14.92
CA LYS A 81 4.59 -33.50 -15.61
C LYS A 81 5.25 -34.67 -14.90
N GLU A 82 5.29 -34.67 -13.57
CA GLU A 82 5.85 -35.78 -12.80
C GLU A 82 5.03 -37.07 -12.96
N LEU A 83 3.69 -36.96 -12.99
CA LEU A 83 2.80 -38.10 -13.24
C LEU A 83 2.96 -38.65 -14.67
N LEU A 84 3.07 -37.78 -15.67
CA LEU A 84 3.25 -38.17 -17.08
C LEU A 84 4.65 -38.73 -17.38
N GLY A 85 5.69 -38.27 -16.67
CA GLY A 85 7.06 -38.76 -16.81
C GLY A 85 7.36 -40.06 -16.04
N LYS A 86 6.43 -40.53 -15.20
CA LYS A 86 6.49 -41.82 -14.49
C LYS A 86 5.75 -42.96 -15.21
N ALA A 87 5.21 -42.70 -16.41
CA ALA A 87 4.60 -43.70 -17.29
C ALA A 87 5.62 -44.29 -18.27
#